data_AF-A0AAV2HG55-F1
#
_entry.id   AF-A0AAV2HG55-F1
#
_cell.length_a   1.000
_cell.length_b   1.000
_cell.length_c   1.000
_cell.angle_alpha   90.00
_cell.angle_beta   90.00
_cell.angle_gamma   90.00
#
_symmetry.space_group_name_H-M   'P 1'
#
loop_
_entity.id
_entity.type
_entity.pdbx_description
1 polymer ?
#
loop_
_entity_poly.entity_id
_entity_poly.type
_entity_poly.pdbx_seq_one_letter_code
_entity_poly.pdbx_strand_id
1 'polypeptide(L)'
;LGQNCLCVRSTTGSVLGPVLFTMCTRPNSLLLRSHAVESQSFADDTQLDNHTHTSIVDSTIRALRESIDDFKTRMTLKKVSNLKCIKMLSADGLSLSCSSWRVYPEAKCDYYVSINGRKMDLKLITTYSNVELPGLYIYFNSTCSVFISKLNLSPGAYTINVTMYPNVTGTTSDISYGQHTSLSLKLEHPSVILRDCPEYVEDKTEIQCECYLNDAGTSNSSTKWTDAYGNRLTESSVLTFTANKLIPPDYHCKSSNLLGWESNSVSYRPTLL
;
A
#
# COMPACT_ATOMS: atom_id res chain seq x y z
N LEU A 1 29.49 15.84 24.39
CA LEU A 1 29.30 14.92 25.54
C LEU A 1 29.28 13.50 24.96
N GLY A 2 30.39 12.82 24.68
CA GLY A 2 31.47 12.50 25.62
C GLY A 2 31.07 11.28 26.47
N GLN A 3 30.69 10.15 25.85
CA GLN A 3 30.35 8.93 26.57
C GLN A 3 31.58 8.03 26.67
N ASN A 4 32.08 7.94 27.90
CA ASN A 4 33.17 7.09 28.33
C ASN A 4 32.76 5.62 28.28
N CYS A 5 33.40 4.82 27.42
CA CYS A 5 33.49 3.38 27.61
C CYS A 5 34.45 3.11 28.79
N LEU A 6 33.87 2.78 29.95
CA LEU A 6 34.58 2.26 31.10
C LEU A 6 35.12 0.86 30.78
N CYS A 7 36.36 0.79 30.32
CA CYS A 7 37.16 -0.43 30.39
C CYS A 7 37.57 -0.66 31.84
N VAL A 8 36.78 -1.43 32.58
CA VAL A 8 37.19 -1.99 33.87
C VAL A 8 38.25 -3.06 33.59
N ARG A 9 39.50 -2.77 33.98
CA ARG A 9 40.57 -3.77 34.03
C ARG A 9 40.26 -4.75 35.15
N SER A 10 39.67 -5.89 34.81
CA SER A 10 39.70 -7.11 35.62
C SER A 10 40.75 -8.05 35.04
N THR A 11 41.71 -8.46 35.86
CA THR A 11 42.79 -9.40 35.53
C THR A 11 42.36 -10.87 35.50
N THR A 12 41.07 -11.13 35.32
CA THR A 12 40.53 -12.47 35.07
C THR A 12 39.76 -12.42 33.76
N GLY A 13 40.27 -13.15 32.76
CA GLY A 13 39.77 -13.15 31.39
C GLY A 13 38.26 -13.40 31.37
N SER A 14 37.51 -12.37 30.96
CA SER A 14 36.07 -12.47 30.76
C SER A 14 35.81 -13.44 29.62
N VAL A 15 35.45 -14.68 29.97
CA VAL A 15 34.98 -15.72 29.03
C VAL A 15 33.72 -15.24 28.29
N LEU A 16 33.04 -14.22 28.82
CA LEU A 16 31.83 -13.64 28.25
C LEU A 16 32.09 -12.95 26.90
N GLY A 17 33.24 -12.30 26.72
CA GLY A 17 33.59 -11.64 25.45
C GLY A 17 33.71 -12.62 24.28
N PRO A 18 34.54 -13.67 24.39
CA PRO A 18 34.63 -14.74 23.39
C PRO A 18 33.32 -15.52 23.22
N VAL A 19 32.54 -15.74 24.28
CA VAL A 19 31.25 -16.45 24.18
C VAL A 19 30.19 -15.62 23.47
N LEU A 20 30.05 -14.32 23.77
CA LEU A 20 29.18 -13.42 23.01
C LEU A 20 29.64 -13.28 21.56
N PHE A 21 30.95 -13.18 21.32
CA PHE A 21 31.50 -13.18 19.97
C PHE A 21 31.13 -14.47 19.22
N THR A 22 31.29 -15.64 19.86
CA THR A 22 30.97 -16.95 19.27
C THR A 22 29.47 -17.15 19.07
N MET A 23 28.62 -16.63 19.97
CA MET A 23 27.16 -16.72 19.84
C MET A 23 26.63 -15.78 18.75
N CYS A 24 27.15 -14.55 18.66
CA CYS A 24 26.80 -13.58 17.60
C CYS A 24 27.38 -13.97 16.23
N THR A 25 28.48 -14.73 16.19
CA THR A 25 29.10 -15.24 14.96
C THR A 25 28.78 -16.70 14.67
N ARG A 26 27.92 -17.39 15.44
CA ARG A 26 27.62 -18.81 15.20
C ARG A 26 27.08 -19.11 13.79
N PRO A 27 26.14 -18.32 13.22
CA PRO A 27 25.74 -18.47 11.81
C PRO A 27 26.91 -18.20 10.85
N ASN A 28 27.82 -17.31 11.25
CA ASN A 28 28.97 -16.90 10.48
C ASN A 28 30.11 -17.93 10.53
N SER A 29 30.20 -18.75 11.58
CA SER A 29 31.17 -19.84 11.72
C SER A 29 30.90 -21.00 10.75
N LEU A 30 29.63 -21.23 10.41
CA LEU A 30 29.23 -22.20 9.38
C LEU A 30 29.60 -21.69 7.97
N LEU A 31 29.47 -20.38 7.75
CA LEU A 31 29.84 -19.73 6.49
C LEU A 31 31.36 -19.62 6.31
N LEU A 32 32.08 -19.31 7.39
CA LEU A 32 33.53 -19.37 7.42
C LEU A 32 34.01 -20.80 7.18
N ARG A 33 33.31 -21.84 7.68
CA ARG A 33 33.64 -23.25 7.39
C ARG A 33 33.42 -23.64 5.93
N SER A 34 32.39 -23.11 5.26
CA SER A 34 32.18 -23.41 3.83
C SER A 34 33.23 -22.77 2.91
N HIS A 35 33.95 -21.76 3.42
CA HIS A 35 35.03 -21.07 2.71
C HIS A 35 36.40 -21.20 3.39
N ALA A 36 36.50 -22.01 4.45
CA ALA A 36 37.73 -22.14 5.22
C ALA A 36 38.74 -22.95 4.43
N VAL A 37 39.87 -22.33 4.13
CA VAL A 37 41.11 -23.06 3.88
C VAL A 37 41.51 -23.68 5.22
N GLU A 38 41.71 -25.00 5.26
CA GLU A 38 42.26 -25.69 6.43
C GLU A 38 43.70 -25.22 6.68
N SER A 39 43.87 -24.05 7.31
CA SER A 39 45.16 -23.59 7.80
C SER A 39 45.16 -23.66 9.32
N GLN A 40 45.80 -24.69 9.86
CA GLN A 40 46.20 -24.69 11.26
C GLN A 40 47.38 -23.73 11.42
N SER A 41 47.14 -22.54 11.96
CA SER A 41 48.20 -21.61 12.31
C SER A 41 48.53 -21.81 13.80
N PHE A 42 49.63 -22.51 14.08
CA PHE A 42 50.26 -22.46 15.40
C PHE A 42 51.05 -21.16 15.49
N ALA A 43 50.70 -20.31 16.46
CA ALA A 43 51.54 -19.19 16.85
C ALA A 43 52.57 -19.74 17.84
N ASP A 44 53.71 -20.18 17.33
CA ASP A 44 54.91 -20.46 18.11
C ASP A 44 55.99 -19.45 17.70
N ASP A 45 56.72 -18.91 18.67
CA ASP A 45 57.59 -17.71 18.58
C ASP A 45 58.87 -17.91 17.72
N THR A 46 58.87 -18.87 16.81
CA THR A 46 59.98 -19.14 15.89
C THR A 46 59.64 -18.68 14.47
N GLN A 47 60.44 -17.72 14.00
CA GLN A 47 60.58 -17.19 12.64
C GLN A 47 59.81 -17.96 11.55
N LEU A 48 58.76 -17.32 11.01
CA LEU A 48 58.03 -17.76 9.83
C LEU A 48 58.93 -17.57 8.59
N ASP A 49 59.65 -18.62 8.18
CA ASP A 49 60.28 -18.66 6.88
C ASP A 49 59.22 -19.09 5.84
N ASN A 50 58.56 -18.11 5.24
CA ASN A 50 57.34 -18.32 4.47
C ASN A 50 57.67 -18.57 2.99
N HIS A 51 58.16 -19.76 2.65
CA HIS A 51 58.07 -20.30 1.28
C HIS A 51 56.63 -20.76 0.98
N THR A 52 55.65 -19.90 1.19
CA THR A 52 54.31 -20.13 0.68
C THR A 52 54.29 -19.83 -0.81
N HIS A 53 54.00 -20.86 -1.60
CA HIS A 53 53.72 -20.74 -3.03
C HIS A 53 52.65 -19.65 -3.22
N THR A 54 52.97 -18.61 -4.00
CA THR A 54 52.10 -17.42 -4.24
C THR A 54 50.68 -17.80 -4.69
N SER A 55 50.54 -18.94 -5.38
CA SER A 55 49.26 -19.51 -5.80
C SER A 55 48.31 -19.85 -4.64
N ILE A 56 48.83 -20.24 -3.46
CA ILE A 56 48.03 -20.55 -2.26
C ILE A 56 47.56 -19.27 -1.57
N VAL A 57 48.38 -18.22 -1.61
CA VAL A 57 48.05 -16.91 -1.05
C VAL A 57 46.92 -16.26 -1.86
N ASP A 58 46.98 -16.32 -3.19
CA ASP A 58 45.96 -15.76 -4.08
C ASP A 58 44.60 -16.47 -3.94
N SER A 59 44.59 -17.81 -3.82
CA SER A 59 43.35 -18.55 -3.59
C SER A 59 42.70 -18.21 -2.25
N THR A 60 43.52 -18.01 -1.21
CA THR A 60 43.05 -17.68 0.15
C THR A 60 42.51 -16.25 0.22
N ILE A 61 43.20 -15.28 -0.41
CA ILE A 61 42.73 -13.89 -0.49
C ILE A 61 41.40 -13.80 -1.25
N ARG A 62 41.25 -14.57 -2.34
CA ARG A 62 40.00 -14.64 -3.10
C ARG A 62 38.86 -15.21 -2.27
N ALA A 63 39.06 -16.35 -1.60
CA ALA A 63 38.05 -16.97 -0.73
C ALA A 63 37.63 -16.06 0.44
N LEU A 64 38.59 -15.34 1.03
CA LEU A 64 38.31 -14.36 2.08
C LEU A 64 37.51 -13.16 1.54
N ARG A 65 37.85 -12.64 0.35
CA ARG A 65 37.11 -11.54 -0.28
C ARG A 65 35.67 -11.95 -0.60
N GLU A 66 35.48 -13.15 -1.16
CA GLU A 66 34.15 -13.72 -1.40
C GLU A 66 33.35 -13.89 -0.11
N SER A 67 33.99 -14.37 0.97
CA SER A 67 33.34 -14.49 2.28
C SER A 67 32.95 -13.15 2.88
N ILE A 68 33.81 -12.12 2.76
CA ILE A 68 33.53 -10.76 3.22
C ILE A 68 32.39 -10.14 2.41
N ASP A 69 32.34 -10.37 1.10
CA ASP A 69 31.27 -9.86 0.26
C ASP A 69 29.94 -10.58 0.54
N ASP A 70 29.93 -11.89 0.79
CA ASP A 70 28.72 -12.60 1.24
C ASP A 70 28.24 -12.07 2.61
N PHE A 71 29.18 -11.83 3.53
CA PHE A 71 28.87 -11.24 4.84
C PHE A 71 28.28 -9.83 4.73
N LYS A 72 28.89 -8.97 3.91
CA LYS A 72 28.39 -7.62 3.65
C LYS A 72 26.99 -7.70 3.07
N THR A 73 26.76 -8.62 2.15
CA THR A 73 25.47 -8.74 1.47
C THR A 73 24.38 -9.26 2.41
N ARG A 74 24.72 -10.23 3.26
CA ARG A 74 23.87 -10.73 4.36
C ARG A 74 23.64 -9.69 5.47
N MET A 75 24.59 -8.79 5.71
CA MET A 75 24.44 -7.67 6.63
C MET A 75 23.73 -6.46 6.02
N THR A 76 23.62 -6.37 4.69
CA THR A 76 22.86 -5.28 4.05
C THR A 76 21.37 -5.57 4.07
N LEU A 77 20.72 -5.06 5.11
CA LEU A 77 19.33 -4.64 5.03
C LEU A 77 19.14 -3.83 3.74
N LYS A 78 18.42 -4.39 2.76
CA LYS A 78 18.06 -3.64 1.56
C LYS A 78 16.75 -2.93 1.82
N LYS A 79 16.86 -1.64 2.17
CA LYS A 79 15.71 -0.77 2.39
C LYS A 79 14.78 -0.76 1.17
N VAL A 80 13.50 -0.59 1.44
CA VAL A 80 12.47 -0.36 0.43
C VAL A 80 12.86 0.84 -0.42
N SER A 81 12.75 0.68 -1.74
CA SER A 81 13.05 1.74 -2.70
C SER A 81 12.08 1.65 -3.86
N ASN A 82 11.70 2.80 -4.42
CA ASN A 82 10.71 2.88 -5.49
C ASN A 82 9.34 2.32 -5.10
N LEU A 83 8.90 2.57 -3.86
CA LEU A 83 7.56 2.22 -3.41
C LEU A 83 6.50 2.80 -4.35
N LYS A 84 5.74 1.92 -5.01
CA LYS A 84 4.62 2.30 -5.88
C LYS A 84 3.34 1.82 -5.26
N CYS A 85 2.36 2.70 -5.16
CA CYS A 85 1.04 2.37 -4.64
C CYS A 85 -0.05 2.75 -5.64
N ILE A 86 -1.01 1.85 -5.81
CA ILE A 86 -2.20 2.03 -6.62
C ILE A 86 -3.44 1.91 -5.75
N LYS A 87 -4.50 2.60 -6.15
CA LYS A 87 -5.82 2.56 -5.51
C LYS A 87 -6.87 2.28 -6.56
N MET A 88 -7.84 1.46 -6.22
CA MET A 88 -8.94 1.10 -7.10
C MET A 88 -10.24 1.12 -6.30
N LEU A 89 -11.18 1.95 -6.72
CA LEU A 89 -12.53 2.01 -6.15
C LEU A 89 -13.43 1.03 -6.89
N SER A 90 -14.18 0.20 -6.15
CA SER A 90 -15.14 -0.76 -6.67
C SER A 90 -16.49 -0.64 -5.96
N ALA A 91 -17.50 -1.39 -6.40
CA ALA A 91 -18.82 -1.41 -5.77
C ALA A 91 -18.83 -1.95 -4.33
N ASP A 92 -17.77 -2.66 -3.94
CA ASP A 92 -17.64 -3.28 -2.63
C ASP A 92 -16.77 -2.46 -1.67
N GLY A 93 -15.98 -1.52 -2.19
CA GLY A 93 -15.08 -0.70 -1.38
C GLY A 93 -13.85 -0.18 -2.11
N LEU A 94 -12.82 0.15 -1.33
CA LEU A 94 -11.55 0.68 -1.82
C LEU A 94 -10.44 -0.37 -1.66
N SER A 95 -9.85 -0.78 -2.78
CA SER A 95 -8.67 -1.66 -2.81
C SER A 95 -7.41 -0.81 -2.95
N LEU A 96 -6.40 -1.13 -2.15
CA LEU A 96 -5.09 -0.49 -2.17
C LEU A 96 -4.04 -1.57 -2.35
N SER A 97 -3.09 -1.34 -3.24
CA SER A 97 -1.96 -2.25 -3.43
C SER A 97 -0.67 -1.47 -3.58
N CYS A 98 0.32 -1.83 -2.78
CA CYS A 98 1.62 -1.20 -2.76
C CYS A 98 2.71 -2.24 -2.98
N SER A 99 3.68 -1.93 -3.85
CA SER A 99 4.75 -2.84 -4.19
C SER A 99 6.11 -2.15 -4.24
N SER A 100 7.13 -2.95 -3.98
CA SER A 100 8.54 -2.57 -4.07
C SER A 100 9.36 -3.73 -4.61
N TRP A 101 10.43 -3.40 -5.33
CA TRP A 101 11.34 -4.35 -5.95
C TRP A 101 12.61 -4.51 -5.10
N ARG A 102 13.17 -5.73 -5.02
CA ARG A 102 14.44 -6.05 -4.34
C ARG A 102 14.51 -5.53 -2.91
N VAL A 103 13.59 -5.98 -2.08
CA VAL A 103 13.61 -5.75 -0.63
C VAL A 103 14.22 -6.97 0.06
N TYR A 104 14.99 -6.75 1.11
CA TYR A 104 15.46 -7.85 1.97
C TYR A 104 15.54 -7.40 3.44
N PRO A 105 15.01 -8.19 4.39
CA PRO A 105 14.15 -9.37 4.19
C PRO A 105 12.78 -9.00 3.59
N GLU A 106 11.85 -9.96 3.52
CA GLU A 106 10.46 -9.75 3.09
C GLU A 106 9.84 -8.49 3.68
N ALA A 107 9.14 -7.70 2.87
CA ALA A 107 8.54 -6.46 3.34
C ALA A 107 7.17 -6.67 4.00
N LYS A 108 6.88 -5.80 4.98
CA LYS A 108 5.55 -5.57 5.54
C LYS A 108 5.10 -4.14 5.30
N CYS A 109 3.83 -3.87 5.57
CA CYS A 109 3.23 -2.56 5.39
C CYS A 109 2.44 -2.17 6.63
N ASP A 110 2.52 -0.88 6.95
CA ASP A 110 1.67 -0.22 7.90
C ASP A 110 0.80 0.80 7.17
N TYR A 111 -0.50 0.79 7.48
CA TYR A 111 -1.49 1.64 6.85
C TYR A 111 -2.13 2.55 7.88
N TYR A 112 -2.12 3.85 7.58
CA TYR A 112 -2.81 4.85 8.35
C TYR A 112 -3.83 5.56 7.46
N VAL A 113 -5.10 5.46 7.82
CA VAL A 113 -6.19 6.09 7.06
C VAL A 113 -6.74 7.26 7.85
N SER A 114 -6.94 8.39 7.18
CA SER A 114 -7.60 9.55 7.74
C SER A 114 -8.63 10.12 6.78
N ILE A 115 -9.72 10.65 7.34
CA ILE A 115 -10.80 11.32 6.64
C ILE A 115 -10.94 12.74 7.17
N ASN A 116 -10.89 13.74 6.27
CA ASN A 116 -10.93 15.15 6.63
C ASN A 116 -9.92 15.51 7.75
N GLY A 117 -8.73 14.90 7.70
CA GLY A 117 -7.66 15.07 8.69
C GLY A 117 -7.85 14.30 10.01
N ARG A 118 -8.97 13.59 10.21
CA ARG A 118 -9.22 12.76 11.40
C ARG A 118 -8.82 11.32 11.15
N LYS A 119 -8.07 10.73 12.07
CA LYS A 119 -7.69 9.31 12.02
C LYS A 119 -8.93 8.42 12.04
N MET A 120 -8.95 7.38 11.21
CA MET A 120 -9.91 6.30 11.30
C MET A 120 -9.27 5.08 11.97
N ASP A 121 -9.90 4.58 13.03
CA ASP A 121 -9.48 3.33 13.67
C ASP A 121 -10.11 2.14 12.94
N LEU A 122 -9.52 1.78 11.80
CA LEU A 122 -9.93 0.64 11.00
C LEU A 122 -9.02 -0.56 11.29
N LYS A 123 -9.63 -1.70 11.61
CA LYS A 123 -8.91 -2.98 11.68
C LYS A 123 -8.73 -3.53 10.26
N LEU A 124 -7.66 -3.09 9.63
CA LEU A 124 -7.33 -3.46 8.26
C LEU A 124 -6.64 -4.83 8.20
N ILE A 125 -7.20 -5.76 7.43
CA ILE A 125 -6.56 -7.03 7.12
C ILE A 125 -5.66 -6.81 5.90
N THR A 126 -4.35 -6.91 6.12
CA THR A 126 -3.35 -6.77 5.05
C THR A 126 -2.97 -8.14 4.52
N THR A 127 -3.03 -8.32 3.21
CA THR A 127 -2.51 -9.49 2.51
C THR A 127 -1.11 -9.18 1.98
N TYR A 128 -0.21 -10.15 2.10
CA TYR A 128 1.19 -10.02 1.71
C TYR A 128 1.51 -11.03 0.61
N SER A 129 2.29 -10.58 -0.37
CA SER A 129 2.85 -11.43 -1.42
C SER A 129 4.33 -11.09 -1.56
N ASN A 130 5.19 -12.04 -1.21
CA ASN A 130 6.64 -11.92 -1.29
C ASN A 130 7.15 -12.96 -2.28
N VAL A 131 7.58 -12.51 -3.45
CA VAL A 131 8.13 -13.40 -4.48
C VAL A 131 9.64 -13.29 -4.43
N GLU A 132 10.31 -14.38 -4.11
CA GLU A 132 11.78 -14.45 -4.12
C GLU A 132 12.30 -14.29 -5.55
N LEU A 133 13.34 -13.46 -5.69
CA LEU A 133 14.01 -13.21 -6.96
C LEU A 133 15.17 -14.20 -7.15
N PRO A 134 15.34 -14.76 -8.36
CA PRO A 134 16.47 -15.63 -8.65
C PRO A 134 17.78 -14.82 -8.63
N GLY A 135 18.82 -15.38 -8.01
CA GLY A 135 20.15 -14.77 -7.99
C GLY A 135 21.05 -15.32 -6.88
N LEU A 136 22.29 -14.80 -6.81
CA LEU A 136 23.25 -15.14 -5.75
C LEU A 136 22.81 -14.69 -4.36
N TYR A 137 21.90 -13.71 -4.28
CA TYR A 137 21.41 -13.12 -3.04
C TYR A 137 19.90 -13.18 -3.00
N ILE A 138 19.35 -13.51 -1.83
CA ILE A 138 17.92 -13.59 -1.59
C ILE A 138 17.36 -12.17 -1.53
N TYR A 139 16.48 -11.84 -2.47
CA TYR A 139 15.72 -10.59 -2.51
C TYR A 139 14.27 -10.89 -2.82
N PHE A 140 13.36 -10.02 -2.39
CA PHE A 140 11.93 -10.18 -2.64
C PHE A 140 11.37 -9.04 -3.47
N ASN A 141 10.48 -9.40 -4.40
CA ASN A 141 9.45 -8.50 -4.87
C ASN A 141 8.27 -8.61 -3.89
N SER A 142 8.10 -7.57 -3.09
CA SER A 142 7.10 -7.54 -2.03
C SER A 142 5.92 -6.68 -2.44
N THR A 143 4.72 -7.20 -2.23
CA THR A 143 3.46 -6.49 -2.42
C THR A 143 2.61 -6.63 -1.16
N CYS A 144 2.02 -5.53 -0.72
CA CYS A 144 1.03 -5.50 0.33
C CYS A 144 -0.28 -4.92 -0.21
N SER A 145 -1.37 -5.60 0.11
CA SER A 145 -2.70 -5.20 -0.35
C SER A 145 -3.67 -5.15 0.81
N VAL A 146 -4.54 -4.16 0.79
CA VAL A 146 -5.57 -3.96 1.81
C VAL A 146 -6.87 -3.56 1.15
N PHE A 147 -7.98 -4.00 1.73
CA PHE A 147 -9.31 -3.68 1.26
C PHE A 147 -10.10 -2.98 2.37
N ILE A 148 -10.66 -1.81 2.05
CA ILE A 148 -11.55 -1.06 2.92
C ILE A 148 -12.97 -1.25 2.40
N SER A 149 -13.78 -2.00 3.14
CA SER A 149 -15.19 -2.23 2.79
C SER A 149 -15.97 -0.92 2.68
N LYS A 150 -16.90 -0.85 1.73
CA LYS A 150 -17.82 0.28 1.56
C LYS A 150 -18.59 0.65 2.83
N LEU A 151 -18.85 -0.31 3.72
CA LEU A 151 -19.53 -0.06 5.00
C LEU A 151 -18.70 0.82 5.94
N ASN A 152 -17.37 0.81 5.75
CA ASN A 152 -16.43 1.63 6.51
C ASN A 152 -16.06 2.92 5.78
N LEU A 153 -16.61 3.16 4.58
CA LEU A 153 -16.39 4.38 3.82
C LEU A 153 -17.56 5.35 4.05
N SER A 154 -17.20 6.63 4.18
CA SER A 154 -18.12 7.77 4.22
C SER A 154 -17.61 8.89 3.30
N PRO A 155 -18.47 9.84 2.89
CA PRO A 155 -18.05 10.99 2.11
C PRO A 155 -17.00 11.84 2.85
N GLY A 156 -15.95 12.24 2.14
CA GLY A 156 -14.88 13.08 2.67
C GLY A 156 -13.59 13.01 1.84
N ALA A 157 -12.61 13.82 2.25
CA ALA A 157 -11.26 13.78 1.72
C ALA A 157 -10.42 12.75 2.50
N TYR A 158 -10.06 11.66 1.84
CA TYR A 158 -9.22 10.60 2.38
C TYR A 158 -7.75 10.90 2.14
N THR A 159 -6.96 10.68 3.17
CA THR A 159 -5.49 10.59 3.08
C THR A 159 -5.07 9.27 3.68
N ILE A 160 -4.46 8.43 2.85
CA ILE A 160 -4.00 7.10 3.21
C ILE A 160 -2.48 7.10 3.15
N ASN A 161 -1.85 7.05 4.31
CA ASN A 161 -0.41 6.95 4.43
C ASN A 161 -0.02 5.48 4.51
N VAL A 162 0.93 5.08 3.67
CA VAL A 162 1.45 3.72 3.64
C VAL A 162 2.93 3.77 3.91
N THR A 163 3.38 2.98 4.89
CA THR A 163 4.80 2.77 5.14
C THR A 163 5.13 1.31 4.86
N MET A 164 5.93 1.07 3.82
CA MET A 164 6.43 -0.27 3.51
C MET A 164 7.84 -0.40 4.06
N TYR A 165 8.12 -1.47 4.80
CA TYR A 165 9.38 -1.67 5.51
C TYR A 165 9.82 -3.13 5.50
N PRO A 166 11.14 -3.40 5.52
CA PRO A 166 11.65 -4.77 5.62
C PRO A 166 11.38 -5.37 7.00
N ASN A 167 10.91 -6.61 7.07
CA ASN A 167 10.56 -7.29 8.33
C ASN A 167 11.79 -7.97 8.97
N VAL A 168 12.68 -7.17 9.55
CA VAL A 168 13.96 -7.61 10.11
C VAL A 168 13.80 -8.37 11.43
N THR A 169 13.05 -7.78 12.37
CA THR A 169 12.89 -8.31 13.72
C THR A 169 11.52 -8.95 13.94
N GLY A 170 10.55 -8.66 13.06
CA GLY A 170 9.17 -9.09 13.27
C GLY A 170 8.34 -8.10 14.10
N THR A 171 8.92 -6.96 14.49
CA THR A 171 8.30 -5.98 15.39
C THR A 171 8.02 -4.66 14.68
N THR A 172 7.20 -3.79 15.30
CA THR A 172 6.88 -2.47 14.77
C THR A 172 8.07 -1.50 14.74
N SER A 173 9.18 -1.83 15.42
CA SER A 173 10.41 -1.03 15.34
C SER A 173 11.02 -1.01 13.93
N ASP A 174 10.71 -2.04 13.13
CA ASP A 174 11.20 -2.18 11.75
C ASP A 174 10.64 -1.09 10.81
N ILE A 175 9.53 -0.43 11.19
CA ILE A 175 8.92 0.68 10.44
C ILE A 175 9.93 1.81 10.18
N SER A 176 10.88 2.03 11.10
CA SER A 176 11.93 3.04 10.98
C SER A 176 12.86 2.83 9.77
N TYR A 177 12.92 1.62 9.21
CA TYR A 177 13.68 1.30 7.99
C TYR A 177 12.87 1.45 6.71
N GLY A 178 11.58 1.78 6.82
CA GLY A 178 10.64 1.84 5.72
C GLY A 178 10.71 3.08 4.86
N GLN A 179 10.01 3.01 3.73
CA GLN A 179 9.69 4.13 2.88
C GLN A 179 8.20 4.47 3.06
N HIS A 180 7.90 5.77 3.16
CA HIS A 180 6.54 6.27 3.28
C HIS A 180 6.03 6.84 1.95
N THR A 181 4.74 6.69 1.70
CA THR A 181 4.03 7.38 0.62
C THR A 181 2.60 7.69 1.06
N SER A 182 1.96 8.63 0.37
CA SER A 182 0.59 9.06 0.68
C SER A 182 -0.28 9.03 -0.56
N LEU A 183 -1.49 8.51 -0.41
CA LEU A 183 -2.52 8.48 -1.43
C LEU A 183 -3.68 9.36 -0.97
N SER A 184 -4.09 10.29 -1.83
CA SER A 184 -5.25 11.16 -1.57
C SER A 184 -6.42 10.80 -2.47
N LEU A 185 -7.63 10.72 -1.92
CA LEU A 185 -8.86 10.43 -2.66
C LEU A 185 -10.00 11.28 -2.08
N LYS A 186 -10.84 11.87 -2.94
CA LYS A 186 -12.06 12.56 -2.49
C LYS A 186 -13.26 11.69 -2.82
N LEU A 187 -14.07 11.37 -1.82
CA LEU A 187 -15.34 10.66 -1.99
C LEU A 187 -16.46 11.63 -1.66
N GLU A 188 -17.40 11.84 -2.57
CA GLU A 188 -18.52 12.76 -2.39
C GLU A 188 -19.85 12.05 -2.61
N HIS A 189 -20.93 12.62 -2.06
CA HIS A 189 -22.25 12.22 -2.52
C HIS A 189 -22.41 12.58 -3.99
N PRO A 190 -23.03 11.71 -4.81
CA PRO A 190 -23.32 12.06 -6.17
C PRO A 190 -24.21 13.30 -6.23
N SER A 191 -23.94 14.16 -7.20
CA SER A 191 -24.81 15.29 -7.52
C SER A 191 -25.45 15.06 -8.89
N VAL A 192 -26.73 15.38 -9.00
CA VAL A 192 -27.48 15.25 -10.25
C VAL A 192 -27.90 16.62 -10.74
N ILE A 193 -27.86 16.78 -12.06
CA ILE A 193 -28.36 17.96 -12.76
C ILE A 193 -29.32 17.50 -13.86
N LEU A 194 -30.31 18.33 -14.13
CA LEU A 194 -31.26 18.09 -15.19
C LEU A 194 -30.75 18.73 -16.49
N ARG A 195 -30.81 18.00 -17.59
CA ARG A 195 -30.43 18.44 -18.94
C ARG A 195 -31.59 18.21 -19.90
N ASP A 196 -31.76 19.14 -20.83
CA ASP A 196 -32.83 19.11 -21.84
C ASP A 196 -34.25 19.10 -21.23
N CYS A 197 -34.41 19.69 -20.04
CA CYS A 197 -35.67 19.75 -19.31
C CYS A 197 -36.28 21.18 -19.39
N PRO A 198 -37.10 21.49 -20.41
CA PRO A 198 -37.63 22.84 -20.62
C PRO A 198 -38.58 23.30 -19.51
N GLU A 199 -38.47 24.57 -19.10
CA GLU A 199 -39.34 25.12 -18.04
C GLU A 199 -40.78 25.34 -18.50
N TYR A 200 -41.00 25.58 -19.80
CA TYR A 200 -42.31 25.83 -20.40
C TYR A 200 -42.59 24.86 -21.54
N VAL A 201 -43.78 24.25 -21.55
CA VAL A 201 -44.15 23.19 -22.50
C VAL A 201 -45.60 23.32 -22.93
N GLU A 202 -45.86 23.04 -24.20
CA GLU A 202 -47.22 23.06 -24.77
C GLU A 202 -47.97 21.77 -24.40
N ASP A 203 -49.31 21.85 -24.33
CA ASP A 203 -50.15 20.68 -24.11
C ASP A 203 -49.94 19.64 -25.22
N LYS A 204 -49.80 18.37 -24.83
CA LYS A 204 -49.57 17.19 -25.70
C LYS A 204 -48.21 17.14 -26.40
N THR A 205 -47.23 17.95 -26.01
CA THR A 205 -45.85 17.81 -26.48
C THR A 205 -45.14 16.66 -25.77
N GLU A 206 -44.39 15.86 -26.53
CA GLU A 206 -43.48 14.85 -25.98
C GLU A 206 -42.16 15.51 -25.54
N ILE A 207 -41.76 15.25 -24.30
CA ILE A 207 -40.58 15.84 -23.67
C ILE A 207 -39.65 14.73 -23.23
N GLN A 208 -38.36 14.91 -23.49
CA GLN A 208 -37.29 14.06 -23.00
C GLN A 208 -36.42 14.88 -22.05
N CYS A 209 -36.34 14.46 -20.80
CA CYS A 209 -35.58 15.13 -19.77
C CYS A 209 -34.50 14.16 -19.26
N GLU A 210 -33.24 14.56 -19.37
CA GLU A 210 -32.11 13.76 -18.94
C GLU A 210 -31.69 14.13 -17.51
N CYS A 211 -31.54 13.12 -16.67
CA CYS A 211 -30.92 13.25 -15.37
C CYS A 211 -29.46 12.83 -15.44
N TYR A 212 -28.59 13.83 -15.41
CA TYR A 212 -27.16 13.68 -15.59
C TYR A 212 -26.45 13.65 -14.24
N LEU A 213 -25.64 12.62 -14.03
CA LEU A 213 -24.78 12.52 -12.85
C LEU A 213 -23.56 13.42 -13.04
N ASN A 214 -23.49 14.49 -12.25
CA ASN A 214 -22.32 15.36 -12.18
C ASN A 214 -21.30 14.78 -11.19
N ASP A 215 -20.78 13.60 -11.51
CA ASP A 215 -19.74 12.91 -10.74
C ASP A 215 -18.56 12.57 -11.66
N ALA A 216 -17.37 13.04 -11.28
CA ALA A 216 -16.20 13.11 -12.16
C ALA A 216 -15.44 11.78 -12.32
N GLY A 217 -16.02 10.62 -11.97
CA GLY A 217 -15.20 9.43 -11.80
C GLY A 217 -15.82 8.03 -11.81
N THR A 218 -17.11 7.84 -12.09
CA THR A 218 -17.68 6.48 -11.96
C THR A 218 -18.69 6.13 -13.03
N SER A 219 -18.29 5.23 -13.94
CA SER A 219 -19.07 4.73 -15.09
C SER A 219 -20.25 3.83 -14.74
N ASN A 220 -20.47 3.52 -13.46
CA ASN A 220 -21.45 2.53 -13.00
C ASN A 220 -22.42 3.17 -12.00
N SER A 221 -23.14 4.20 -12.41
CA SER A 221 -24.22 4.81 -11.63
C SER A 221 -25.58 4.23 -12.01
N SER A 222 -26.48 4.11 -11.06
CA SER A 222 -27.91 3.88 -11.35
C SER A 222 -28.68 5.18 -11.21
N THR A 223 -29.60 5.43 -12.13
CA THR A 223 -30.48 6.61 -12.11
C THR A 223 -31.92 6.13 -12.11
N LYS A 224 -32.76 6.79 -11.32
CA LYS A 224 -34.19 6.49 -11.22
C LYS A 224 -35.01 7.77 -11.24
N TRP A 225 -36.12 7.69 -11.95
CA TRP A 225 -37.15 8.72 -11.98
C TRP A 225 -38.39 8.25 -11.24
N THR A 226 -38.95 9.11 -10.38
CA THR A 226 -40.20 8.87 -9.67
C THR A 226 -41.18 10.02 -9.86
N ASP A 227 -42.47 9.75 -9.69
CA ASP A 227 -43.49 10.79 -9.58
C ASP A 227 -43.52 11.42 -8.17
N ALA A 228 -44.42 12.39 -7.97
CA ALA A 228 -44.66 13.04 -6.66
C ALA A 228 -45.07 12.08 -5.53
N TYR A 229 -45.62 10.91 -5.86
CA TYR A 229 -46.02 9.89 -4.89
C TYR A 229 -44.90 8.90 -4.59
N GLY A 230 -43.74 9.04 -5.25
CA GLY A 230 -42.62 8.12 -5.15
C GLY A 230 -42.81 6.85 -5.99
N ASN A 231 -43.82 6.78 -6.85
CA ASN A 231 -43.96 5.68 -7.78
C ASN A 231 -42.85 5.78 -8.83
N ARG A 232 -42.27 4.64 -9.16
CA ARG A 232 -41.14 4.55 -10.08
C ARG A 232 -41.62 4.61 -11.53
N LEU A 233 -41.06 5.54 -12.28
CA LEU A 233 -41.40 5.78 -13.69
C LEU A 233 -40.41 5.07 -14.63
N THR A 234 -39.11 5.23 -14.39
CA THR A 234 -38.05 4.61 -15.22
C THR A 234 -36.74 4.45 -14.44
N GLU A 235 -35.92 3.49 -14.86
CA GLU A 235 -34.53 3.26 -14.40
C GLU A 235 -33.48 3.78 -15.40
N SER A 236 -33.93 4.54 -16.39
CA SER A 236 -33.06 5.20 -17.35
C SER A 236 -32.61 6.56 -16.81
N SER A 237 -31.50 7.08 -17.31
CA SER A 237 -31.15 8.50 -17.12
C SER A 237 -32.18 9.43 -17.79
N VAL A 238 -32.86 8.97 -18.84
CA VAL A 238 -33.82 9.75 -19.61
C VAL A 238 -35.26 9.42 -19.20
N LEU A 239 -36.01 10.47 -18.84
CA LEU A 239 -37.45 10.44 -18.66
C LEU A 239 -38.12 10.93 -19.95
N THR A 240 -39.00 10.11 -20.52
CA THR A 240 -39.86 10.51 -21.66
C THR A 240 -41.30 10.54 -21.19
N PHE A 241 -42.00 11.66 -21.43
CA PHE A 241 -43.42 11.80 -21.10
C PHE A 241 -44.11 12.78 -22.05
N THR A 242 -45.44 12.71 -22.12
CA THR A 242 -46.28 13.65 -22.87
C THR A 242 -46.92 14.64 -21.90
N ALA A 243 -46.71 15.94 -22.13
CA ALA A 243 -47.32 17.02 -21.34
C ALA A 243 -48.86 16.96 -21.42
N ASN A 244 -49.54 17.13 -20.28
CA ASN A 244 -51.00 17.09 -20.20
C ASN A 244 -51.53 18.11 -19.17
N LYS A 245 -52.37 19.05 -19.61
CA LYS A 245 -53.01 20.07 -18.74
C LYS A 245 -53.79 19.52 -17.55
N LEU A 246 -54.26 18.27 -17.61
CA LEU A 246 -55.04 17.65 -16.55
C LEU A 246 -54.18 17.13 -15.38
N ILE A 247 -52.88 16.92 -15.59
CA ILE A 247 -51.99 16.31 -14.61
C ILE A 247 -50.74 17.17 -14.47
N PRO A 248 -50.57 17.93 -13.37
CA PRO A 248 -49.35 18.70 -13.17
C PRO A 248 -48.16 17.74 -13.06
N PRO A 249 -47.16 17.85 -13.96
CA PRO A 249 -45.97 17.02 -13.91
C PRO A 249 -45.11 17.41 -12.71
N ASP A 250 -44.91 16.48 -11.78
CA ASP A 250 -43.92 16.60 -10.70
C ASP A 250 -43.09 15.32 -10.68
N TYR A 251 -41.90 15.43 -11.29
CA TYR A 251 -40.97 14.33 -11.48
C TYR A 251 -39.74 14.55 -10.63
N HIS A 252 -39.26 13.49 -10.00
CA HIS A 252 -38.08 13.52 -9.18
C HIS A 252 -37.01 12.60 -9.76
N CYS A 253 -35.83 13.13 -10.00
CA CYS A 253 -34.67 12.30 -10.30
C CYS A 253 -33.80 12.08 -9.06
N LYS A 254 -33.31 10.85 -8.90
CA LYS A 254 -32.20 10.49 -8.03
C LYS A 254 -31.22 9.59 -8.78
N SER A 255 -29.95 9.71 -8.43
CA SER A 255 -28.92 8.77 -8.88
C SER A 255 -28.12 8.24 -7.71
N SER A 256 -27.50 7.09 -7.88
CA SER A 256 -26.54 6.54 -6.93
C SER A 256 -25.18 6.31 -7.59
N ASN A 257 -24.12 6.49 -6.81
CA ASN A 257 -22.75 6.23 -7.27
C ASN A 257 -22.39 4.75 -7.13
N LEU A 258 -21.16 4.38 -7.51
CA LEU A 258 -20.66 3.01 -7.43
C LEU A 258 -20.71 2.41 -6.01
N LEU A 259 -20.57 3.25 -4.97
CA LEU A 259 -20.63 2.83 -3.57
C LEU A 259 -22.07 2.65 -3.06
N GLY A 260 -23.08 2.96 -3.89
CA GLY A 260 -24.49 2.93 -3.54
C GLY A 260 -24.98 4.13 -2.73
N TRP A 261 -24.19 5.21 -2.64
CA TRP A 261 -24.66 6.44 -2.00
C TRP A 261 -25.61 7.16 -2.94
N GLU A 262 -26.77 7.54 -2.43
CA GLU A 262 -27.77 8.28 -3.20
C GLU A 262 -27.46 9.79 -3.23
N SER A 263 -27.86 10.42 -4.33
CA SER A 263 -27.88 11.86 -4.49
C SER A 263 -29.09 12.47 -3.80
N ASN A 264 -29.04 13.79 -3.60
CA ASN A 264 -30.26 14.54 -3.33
C ASN A 264 -31.23 14.41 -4.51
N SER A 265 -32.52 14.46 -4.21
CA SER A 265 -33.57 14.46 -5.23
C SER A 265 -33.63 15.81 -5.92
N VAL A 266 -33.68 15.83 -7.25
CA VAL A 266 -33.94 17.04 -8.04
C VAL A 266 -35.33 16.93 -8.64
N SER A 267 -36.16 17.95 -8.42
CA SER A 267 -37.53 18.02 -8.94
C SER A 267 -37.58 18.73 -10.29
N TYR A 268 -38.36 18.19 -11.21
CA TYR A 268 -38.72 18.80 -12.48
C TYR A 268 -40.23 19.04 -12.52
N ARG A 269 -40.61 20.33 -12.64
CA ARG A 269 -42.00 20.81 -12.61
C ARG A 269 -42.22 21.83 -13.72
N PRO A 270 -42.36 21.39 -14.97
CA PRO A 270 -42.54 22.33 -16.08
C PRO A 270 -43.91 23.00 -16.03
N THR A 271 -43.97 24.25 -16.48
CA THR A 271 -45.19 25.05 -16.58
C THR A 271 -45.85 24.81 -17.94
N LEU A 272 -47.13 24.46 -17.94
CA LEU A 272 -47.89 24.23 -19.17
C LEU A 272 -48.44 25.54 -19.74
N LEU A 273 -48.23 25.77 -21.05
CA LEU A 273 -48.78 26.89 -21.82
C LEU A 273 -50.17 26.54 -22.40
#